data_AF-A0A397W6X5-F1
#
_entry.id   AF-A0A397W6X5-F1
#
_cell.length_a   1.000
_cell.length_b   1.000
_cell.length_c   1.000
_cell.angle_alpha   90.00
_cell.angle_beta   90.00
_cell.angle_gamma   90.00
#
_symmetry.space_group_name_H-M   'P 1'
#
loop_
_entity.id
_entity.type
_entity.pdbx_description
1 polymer ?
#
loop_
_entity_poly.entity_id
_entity_poly.type
_entity_poly.pdbx_seq_one_letter_code
_entity_poly.pdbx_strand_id
1 'polypeptide(L)'
;MASFNFRPRFLNIRMQFHINFIKEPPPLNLVLSPNVIITPNSLVPGQSAKFNVSGTLFNDLFEGIADLRIQFIDSSQWPIGNPYYQYFNESFPAGTSFSIVAPKVDVPSNLPSKYVIEVVIEAQILADIYGCSLADGRK
;
A
#
# COMPACT_ATOMS: atom_id res chain seq x y z
N MET A 1 17.12 -11.55 9.16
CA MET A 1 17.32 -10.82 7.89
C MET A 1 16.15 -11.20 6.99
N ALA A 2 15.09 -10.37 6.95
CA ALA A 2 13.91 -10.68 6.15
C ALA A 2 14.20 -10.44 4.66
N SER A 3 14.09 -11.49 3.86
CA SER A 3 14.31 -11.45 2.41
C SER A 3 12.96 -11.54 1.71
N PHE A 4 12.59 -10.46 1.03
CA PHE A 4 11.32 -10.31 0.31
C PHE A 4 11.53 -10.82 -1.12
N ASN A 5 10.78 -11.84 -1.53
CA ASN A 5 10.82 -12.41 -2.89
C ASN A 5 9.46 -12.19 -3.55
N PHE A 6 9.42 -11.29 -4.53
CA PHE A 6 8.21 -10.87 -5.24
C PHE A 6 8.05 -11.65 -6.55
N ARG A 7 6.83 -12.08 -6.90
CA ARG A 7 6.54 -12.82 -8.15
C ARG A 7 6.08 -11.86 -9.27
N PRO A 8 6.73 -11.85 -10.46
CA PRO A 8 6.37 -10.95 -11.56
C PRO A 8 5.38 -11.53 -12.57
N ARG A 9 4.65 -10.62 -13.21
CA ARG A 9 4.32 -10.71 -14.64
C ARG A 9 4.61 -9.37 -15.37
N PHE A 10 5.88 -9.25 -15.81
CA PHE A 10 6.53 -8.41 -16.86
C PHE A 10 6.26 -6.87 -16.96
N LEU A 11 7.12 -5.96 -17.45
CA LEU A 11 8.58 -5.73 -17.60
C LEU A 11 8.74 -4.27 -18.12
N ASN A 12 9.39 -3.36 -17.37
CA ASN A 12 10.33 -2.35 -17.93
C ASN A 12 11.08 -1.60 -16.81
N ILE A 13 12.38 -1.40 -17.00
CA ILE A 13 13.41 -1.21 -15.97
C ILE A 13 13.86 0.26 -15.85
N ARG A 14 13.95 0.79 -14.63
CA ARG A 14 15.20 1.34 -14.03
C ARG A 14 15.04 1.56 -12.52
N MET A 15 15.88 0.83 -11.78
CA MET A 15 15.90 0.66 -10.33
C MET A 15 16.78 1.70 -9.62
N GLN A 16 16.45 2.02 -8.36
CA GLN A 16 17.44 2.15 -7.27
C GLN A 16 16.76 1.81 -5.91
N PHE A 17 16.56 0.50 -5.69
CA PHE A 17 16.59 -0.31 -4.44
C PHE A 17 15.97 0.21 -3.11
N HIS A 18 15.16 -0.56 -2.33
CA HIS A 18 15.09 -2.03 -2.17
C HIS A 18 13.69 -2.55 -1.70
N ILE A 19 12.57 -2.08 -2.27
CA ILE A 19 11.29 -2.82 -2.29
C ILE A 19 10.72 -2.65 -3.70
N ASN A 20 10.62 -3.75 -4.46
CA ASN A 20 10.23 -3.71 -5.86
C ASN A 20 8.71 -3.92 -5.99
N PHE A 21 7.97 -2.84 -6.22
CA PHE A 21 6.55 -2.87 -6.59
C PHE A 21 6.41 -3.31 -8.06
N ILE A 22 5.51 -4.25 -8.35
CA ILE A 22 5.30 -4.82 -9.69
C ILE A 22 3.97 -4.27 -10.24
N LYS A 23 4.01 -3.72 -11.46
CA LYS A 23 2.87 -3.10 -12.17
C LYS A 23 2.34 -4.08 -13.23
N GLU A 24 1.06 -4.49 -13.16
CA GLU A 24 0.36 -5.24 -14.21
C GLU A 24 -0.52 -4.32 -15.11
N PRO A 25 -0.82 -4.70 -16.37
CA PRO A 25 -1.76 -3.98 -17.24
C PRO A 25 -3.22 -4.42 -16.96
N PRO A 26 -4.22 -3.52 -16.99
CA PRO A 26 -5.53 -3.82 -16.42
C PRO A 26 -6.55 -4.38 -17.42
N PRO A 27 -7.55 -5.13 -16.94
CA PRO A 27 -8.85 -5.23 -17.60
C PRO A 27 -9.67 -3.96 -17.29
N LEU A 28 -9.76 -3.03 -18.23
CA LEU A 28 -10.71 -1.89 -18.36
C LEU A 28 -11.00 -0.95 -17.15
N ASN A 29 -10.44 -1.20 -15.97
CA ASN A 29 -10.40 -0.30 -14.81
C ASN A 29 -8.94 -0.18 -14.34
N LEU A 30 -8.27 0.89 -14.73
CA LEU A 30 -6.87 1.20 -14.43
C LEU A 30 -6.68 1.59 -12.94
N VAL A 31 -6.67 0.61 -12.03
CA VAL A 31 -6.22 0.86 -10.66
C VAL A 31 -4.71 1.04 -10.66
N LEU A 32 -4.23 2.18 -10.15
CA LEU A 32 -2.80 2.50 -10.10
C LEU A 32 -2.11 1.82 -8.92
N SER A 33 -0.83 1.51 -9.07
CA SER A 33 0.01 1.07 -7.94
C SER A 33 0.71 2.27 -7.33
N PRO A 34 0.30 2.75 -6.13
CA PRO A 34 1.01 3.82 -5.45
C PRO A 34 2.43 3.39 -5.06
N ASN A 35 3.37 4.32 -5.08
CA ASN A 35 4.71 4.16 -4.53
C ASN A 35 4.64 4.18 -3.00
N VAL A 36 5.22 3.19 -2.34
CA VAL A 36 5.21 3.07 -0.88
C VAL A 36 6.63 2.90 -0.35
N ILE A 37 7.00 3.77 0.58
CA ILE A 37 8.28 3.69 1.30
C ILE A 37 7.97 3.41 2.78
N ILE A 38 8.52 2.32 3.30
CA ILE A 38 8.31 1.87 4.68
C ILE A 38 9.56 2.16 5.51
N THR A 39 9.39 2.68 6.72
CA THR A 39 10.50 2.95 7.65
C THR A 39 10.14 2.43 9.06
N PRO A 40 10.99 1.60 9.69
CA PRO A 40 12.27 1.08 9.20
C PRO A 40 12.10 0.01 8.10
N ASN A 41 13.17 -0.26 7.35
CA ASN A 41 13.16 -1.26 6.25
C ASN A 41 12.81 -2.69 6.71
N SER A 42 12.96 -2.98 8.01
CA SER A 42 12.56 -4.27 8.59
C SER A 42 11.45 -4.02 9.60
N LEU A 43 10.26 -4.55 9.32
CA LEU A 43 9.15 -4.51 10.26
C LEU A 43 9.42 -5.45 11.44
N VAL A 44 9.16 -4.95 12.64
CA VAL A 44 9.26 -5.73 13.88
C VAL A 44 7.85 -5.94 14.42
N PRO A 45 7.40 -7.20 14.61
CA PRO A 45 6.08 -7.48 15.17
C PRO A 45 5.86 -6.76 16.51
N GLY A 46 4.70 -6.12 16.66
CA GLY A 46 4.33 -5.36 17.86
C GLY A 46 4.94 -3.96 17.96
N GLN A 47 5.70 -3.51 16.95
CA GLN A 47 6.17 -2.12 16.85
C GLN A 47 5.36 -1.35 15.80
N SER A 48 5.56 -0.04 15.72
CA SER A 48 4.98 0.79 14.67
C SER A 48 5.98 1.10 13.56
N ALA A 49 5.50 1.24 12.33
CA ALA A 49 6.27 1.70 11.18
C ALA A 49 5.64 2.93 10.53
N LYS A 50 6.47 3.72 9.85
CA LYS A 50 6.05 4.85 9.03
C LYS A 50 5.91 4.40 7.58
N PHE A 51 4.83 4.81 6.93
CA PHE A 51 4.60 4.60 5.51
C PHE A 51 4.50 5.97 4.83
N ASN A 52 5.30 6.19 3.79
CA ASN A 52 5.16 7.31 2.89
C ASN A 52 4.61 6.80 1.56
N VAL A 53 3.41 7.22 1.21
CA VAL A 53 2.67 6.74 0.04
C VAL A 53 2.50 7.91 -0.92
N SER A 54 2.88 7.71 -2.17
CA SER A 54 2.80 8.74 -3.20
C SER A 54 2.48 8.13 -4.56
N GLY A 55 2.02 8.94 -5.50
CA GLY A 55 1.71 8.47 -6.84
C GLY A 55 1.00 9.55 -7.64
N THR A 56 0.46 9.16 -8.80
CA THR A 56 -0.36 10.02 -9.65
C THR A 56 -1.67 9.29 -9.88
N LEU A 57 -2.80 9.92 -9.60
CA LEU A 57 -4.13 9.31 -9.72
C LEU A 57 -4.71 9.49 -11.13
N PHE A 58 -5.56 8.57 -11.59
CA PHE A 58 -6.31 8.73 -12.85
C PHE A 58 -7.68 9.37 -12.66
N ASN A 59 -8.23 9.32 -11.44
CA ASN A 59 -9.50 9.90 -11.07
C ASN A 59 -9.28 11.00 -10.04
N ASP A 60 -10.25 11.89 -9.92
CA ASP A 60 -10.28 12.87 -8.84
C ASP A 60 -10.40 12.16 -7.49
N LEU A 61 -9.58 12.60 -6.55
CA LEU A 61 -9.64 12.21 -5.14
C LEU A 61 -10.18 13.39 -4.36
N PHE A 62 -11.21 13.16 -3.57
CA PHE A 62 -11.86 14.19 -2.76
C PHE A 62 -11.47 14.06 -1.29
N GLU A 63 -11.11 15.20 -0.69
CA GLU A 63 -10.86 15.34 0.73
C GLU A 63 -12.04 14.80 1.56
N GLY A 64 -11.73 14.10 2.65
CA GLY A 64 -12.73 13.57 3.59
C GLY A 64 -13.61 12.43 3.04
N ILE A 65 -13.44 12.06 1.77
CA ILE A 65 -14.12 10.91 1.14
C ILE A 65 -13.13 9.78 0.95
N ALA A 66 -11.96 10.09 0.38
CA ALA A 66 -10.93 9.09 0.15
C ALA A 66 -10.03 8.89 1.37
N ASP A 67 -9.62 7.65 1.59
CA ASP A 67 -8.73 7.23 2.66
C ASP A 67 -7.61 6.32 2.17
N LEU A 68 -6.50 6.38 2.90
CA LEU A 68 -5.42 5.43 2.85
C LEU A 68 -5.72 4.30 3.83
N ARG A 69 -5.91 3.08 3.31
CA ARG A 69 -5.96 1.85 4.09
C ARG A 69 -4.62 1.13 4.02
N ILE A 70 -4.05 0.76 5.16
CA ILE A 70 -2.89 -0.13 5.25
C ILE A 70 -3.25 -1.31 6.13
N GLN A 71 -3.09 -2.53 5.63
CA GLN A 71 -3.37 -3.73 6.40
C GLN A 71 -2.36 -4.84 6.16
N PHE A 72 -2.28 -5.75 7.14
CA PHE A 72 -1.52 -6.98 7.04
C PHE A 72 -2.52 -8.11 6.84
N ILE A 73 -2.30 -8.99 5.87
CA ILE A 73 -3.19 -10.12 5.60
C ILE A 73 -2.41 -11.44 5.58
N ASP A 74 -3.08 -12.52 5.93
CA ASP A 74 -2.51 -13.87 5.88
C ASP A 74 -2.59 -14.48 4.47
N SER A 75 -2.14 -15.73 4.33
CA SER A 75 -2.21 -16.45 3.04
C SER A 75 -3.63 -16.69 2.52
N SER A 76 -4.62 -16.55 3.39
CA SER A 76 -6.04 -16.69 3.08
C SER A 76 -6.71 -15.33 2.83
N GLN A 77 -5.93 -14.25 2.75
CA GLN A 77 -6.37 -12.86 2.57
C GLN A 77 -7.20 -12.30 3.74
N TRP A 78 -7.09 -12.90 4.93
CA TRP A 78 -7.75 -12.36 6.12
C TRP A 78 -6.86 -11.33 6.83
N PRO A 79 -7.42 -10.20 7.29
CA PRO A 79 -6.68 -9.22 8.09
C PRO A 79 -6.08 -9.83 9.35
N ILE A 80 -4.78 -9.60 9.54
CA ILE A 80 -4.02 -9.91 10.74
C ILE A 80 -4.03 -8.63 11.58
N GLY A 81 -5.02 -8.49 12.44
CA GLY A 81 -5.22 -7.28 13.25
C GLY A 81 -6.02 -6.19 12.52
N ASN A 82 -6.08 -5.01 13.14
CA ASN A 82 -6.87 -3.90 12.63
C ASN A 82 -6.14 -3.17 11.51
N PRO A 83 -6.79 -2.88 10.36
CA PRO A 83 -6.26 -1.98 9.36
C PRO A 83 -6.03 -0.57 9.92
N TYR A 84 -5.01 0.09 9.41
CA TYR A 84 -4.78 1.51 9.58
C TYR A 84 -5.58 2.28 8.54
N TYR A 85 -6.21 3.38 8.95
CA TYR A 85 -6.95 4.29 8.10
C TYR A 85 -6.51 5.73 8.31
N GLN A 86 -6.39 6.47 7.22
CA GLN A 86 -6.13 7.92 7.26
C GLN A 86 -6.80 8.60 6.08
N TYR A 87 -7.70 9.53 6.35
CA TYR A 87 -8.32 10.35 5.32
C TYR A 87 -7.30 11.29 4.67
N PHE A 88 -7.49 11.54 3.39
CA PHE A 88 -6.84 12.66 2.72
C PHE A 88 -7.46 13.97 3.20
N ASN A 89 -6.60 14.93 3.53
CA ASN A 89 -6.94 16.27 4.00
C ASN A 89 -6.99 17.30 2.85
N GLU A 90 -6.78 16.86 1.62
CA GLU A 90 -6.77 17.69 0.43
C GLU A 90 -7.35 16.88 -0.74
N SER A 91 -7.92 17.59 -1.71
CA SER A 91 -8.41 16.98 -2.94
C SER A 91 -7.34 17.02 -4.02
N PHE A 92 -7.23 15.96 -4.81
CA PHE A 92 -6.25 15.82 -5.89
C PHE A 92 -6.99 15.57 -7.21
N PRO A 93 -6.94 16.50 -8.18
CA PRO A 93 -7.50 16.25 -9.51
C PRO A 93 -6.82 15.08 -10.21
N ALA A 94 -7.54 14.43 -11.13
CA ALA A 94 -7.00 13.42 -12.02
C ALA A 94 -5.73 13.90 -12.73
N GLY A 95 -4.74 13.02 -12.82
CA GLY A 95 -3.44 13.29 -13.42
C GLY A 95 -2.47 14.07 -12.53
N THR A 96 -2.88 14.48 -11.31
CA THR A 96 -1.98 15.15 -10.36
C THR A 96 -1.31 14.16 -9.42
N SER A 97 -0.13 14.55 -8.92
CA SER A 97 0.61 13.76 -7.95
C SER A 97 0.10 14.01 -6.54
N PHE A 98 -0.04 12.94 -5.76
CA PHE A 98 -0.37 12.99 -4.33
C PHE A 98 0.78 12.45 -3.49
N SER A 99 0.79 12.83 -2.20
CA SER A 99 1.64 12.25 -1.18
C SER A 99 0.92 12.27 0.15
N ILE A 100 0.93 11.14 0.87
CA ILE A 100 0.35 10.99 2.19
C ILE A 100 1.32 10.20 3.07
N VAL A 101 1.45 10.63 4.33
CA VAL A 101 2.33 10.00 5.31
C VAL A 101 1.47 9.43 6.43
N ALA A 102 1.57 8.12 6.63
CA ALA A 102 1.07 7.42 7.81
C ALA A 102 2.24 7.26 8.80
N PRO A 103 2.35 8.14 9.81
CA PRO A 103 3.55 8.22 10.65
C PRO A 103 3.70 7.03 11.60
N LYS A 104 2.58 6.37 11.93
CA LYS A 104 2.52 5.30 12.94
C LYS A 104 1.46 4.27 12.57
N VAL A 105 1.88 3.25 11.82
CA VAL A 105 1.09 2.05 11.50
C VAL A 105 1.56 0.92 12.41
N ASP A 106 0.67 0.39 13.24
CA ASP A 106 1.01 -0.70 14.15
C ASP A 106 1.19 -2.02 13.38
N VAL A 107 2.35 -2.65 13.57
CA VAL A 107 2.66 -3.96 13.01
C VAL A 107 2.11 -5.03 13.94
N PRO A 108 1.27 -5.97 13.47
CA PRO A 108 0.70 -7.00 14.31
C PRO A 108 1.78 -7.82 15.04
N SER A 109 1.57 -8.12 16.33
CA SER A 109 2.52 -8.95 17.11
C SER A 109 2.48 -10.43 16.70
N ASN A 110 1.33 -10.86 16.17
CA ASN A 110 1.04 -12.23 15.74
C ASN A 110 1.30 -12.47 14.24
N LEU A 111 2.23 -11.74 13.62
CA LEU A 111 2.56 -11.96 12.22
C LEU A 111 3.00 -13.43 11.97
N PRO A 112 2.40 -14.12 10.99
CA PRO A 112 2.80 -15.46 10.57
C PRO A 112 4.13 -15.42 9.80
N SER A 113 4.68 -16.59 9.46
CA SER A 113 5.93 -16.70 8.70
C SER A 113 5.87 -16.09 7.31
N LYS A 114 4.66 -16.02 6.73
CA LYS A 114 4.35 -15.36 5.46
C LYS A 114 3.07 -14.55 5.61
N TYR A 115 3.14 -13.27 5.25
CA TYR A 115 2.01 -12.36 5.25
C TYR A 115 2.11 -11.43 4.04
N VAL A 116 1.06 -10.69 3.74
CA VAL A 116 1.09 -9.62 2.73
C VAL A 116 0.77 -8.30 3.41
N ILE A 117 1.46 -7.24 3.02
CA ILE A 117 1.12 -5.86 3.36
C ILE A 117 0.35 -5.31 2.18
N GLU A 118 -0.87 -4.86 2.44
CA GLU A 118 -1.73 -4.24 1.46
C GLU A 118 -1.85 -2.75 1.76
N VAL A 119 -1.61 -1.92 0.75
CA VAL A 119 -1.74 -0.47 0.79
C VAL A 119 -2.74 -0.06 -0.29
N VAL A 120 -3.86 0.49 0.13
CA VAL A 120 -4.99 0.84 -0.74
C VAL A 120 -5.35 2.30 -0.55
N ILE A 121 -5.66 2.97 -1.65
CA ILE A 121 -6.32 4.27 -1.68
C ILE A 121 -7.72 4.02 -2.19
N GLU A 122 -8.71 4.26 -1.35
CA GLU A 122 -10.12 3.95 -1.63
C GLU A 122 -11.03 5.06 -1.12
N ALA A 123 -12.28 5.06 -1.58
CA ALA A 123 -13.38 5.79 -0.97
C ALA A 123 -14.40 4.74 -0.52
N GLN A 124 -14.33 4.32 0.73
CA GLN A 124 -15.17 3.24 1.25
C GLN A 124 -16.67 3.52 1.07
N ILE A 125 -17.09 4.77 1.25
CA ILE A 125 -18.50 5.19 1.10
C ILE A 125 -19.00 4.95 -0.34
N LEU A 126 -18.11 5.08 -1.33
CA LEU A 126 -18.42 4.93 -2.75
C LEU A 126 -18.07 3.54 -3.30
N ALA A 127 -17.45 2.68 -2.48
CA ALA A 127 -16.88 1.40 -2.89
C ALA A 127 -15.88 1.51 -4.06
N ASP A 128 -15.18 2.63 -4.16
CA ASP A 128 -14.20 2.91 -5.22
C ASP A 128 -12.77 2.68 -4.75
N ILE A 129 -11.94 2.07 -5.61
CA ILE A 129 -10.51 1.87 -5.38
C ILE A 129 -9.72 2.70 -6.41
N TYR A 130 -8.95 3.66 -5.92
CA TYR A 130 -8.11 4.53 -6.74
C TYR A 130 -6.72 3.95 -6.98
N GLY A 131 -6.21 3.19 -6.00
CA GLY A 131 -4.90 2.56 -6.10
C GLY A 131 -4.68 1.42 -5.11
N CYS A 132 -3.83 0.47 -5.50
CA CYS A 132 -3.47 -0.68 -4.67
C CYS A 132 -2.02 -1.12 -4.91
N SER A 133 -1.29 -1.33 -3.81
CA SER A 133 0.07 -1.88 -3.79
C SER A 133 0.18 -2.99 -2.75
N LEU A 134 0.78 -4.11 -3.13
CA LEU A 134 0.96 -5.30 -2.29
C LEU A 134 2.44 -5.60 -2.09
N ALA A 135 2.81 -6.09 -0.90
CA ALA A 135 4.17 -6.55 -0.60
C ALA A 135 4.20 -7.83 0.25
N ASP A 136 4.98 -8.83 -0.16
CA ASP A 136 5.12 -10.12 0.53
C ASP A 136 6.05 -10.03 1.75
N GLY A 137 5.49 -10.02 2.96
CA GLY A 137 6.24 -10.07 4.21
C GLY A 137 6.68 -11.46 4.64
N ARG A 138 7.85 -11.54 5.29
CA ARG A 138 8.35 -12.74 5.97
C ARG A 138 8.90 -12.39 7.34
N LYS A 139 8.60 -13.23 8.33
CA LYS A 139 9.10 -13.10 9.71
C LYS A 139 10.50 -13.69 9.85
#